data_AF-A0A3T0W1H1-F1
#
_entry.id   AF-A0A3T0W1H1-F1
#
_cell.length_a   1.000
_cell.length_b   1.000
_cell.length_c   1.000
_cell.angle_alpha   90.00
_cell.angle_beta   90.00
_cell.angle_gamma   90.00
#
_symmetry.space_group_name_H-M   'P 1'
#
loop_
_entity.id
_entity.type
_entity.pdbx_description
1 polymer ?
#
loop_
_entity_poly.entity_id
_entity_poly.type
_entity_poly.pdbx_seq_one_letter_code
_entity_poly.pdbx_strand_id
1 'polypeptide(L)'
;MKAKYLMINVLCFMLGFLVAAATLHKEVSHLDTSAGGIESLDTISAPQAEERPPRLSSEQPIQEERLYTSALSAHSELNDEPENKDENKARLLSIAQDIGLNSSVYPDLANYENQDITRLIEQHLLTNLRTSQGDVYAQFDEVEHYLEAMPQIASVQFFSDLLTQARHKGELSQSFAIHLLAQSVEQFEPGTEPLSQMQDIVAKARHSESELVRLSALESLATISADQAQLKRLLEQFQADESAVIQAKITLLNYHMAQADKLNNH
;
A
#
# COMPACT_ATOMS: atom_id res chain seq x y z
N MET A 1 4.28 19.57 -7.84
CA MET A 1 3.94 18.16 -7.54
C MET A 1 2.58 18.01 -6.89
N LYS A 2 2.24 18.76 -5.81
CA LYS A 2 0.92 18.76 -5.13
C LYS A 2 -0.34 18.73 -6.04
N ALA A 3 -0.31 19.43 -7.18
CA ALA A 3 -1.44 19.47 -8.10
C ALA A 3 -1.67 18.18 -8.91
N LYS A 4 -0.61 17.39 -9.18
CA LYS A 4 -0.72 16.13 -9.94
C LYS A 4 -1.36 15.03 -9.09
N TYR A 5 -0.95 14.90 -7.83
CA TYR A 5 -1.50 13.94 -6.87
C TYR A 5 -2.95 14.28 -6.48
N LEU A 6 -3.28 15.58 -6.33
CA LEU A 6 -4.66 16.01 -6.16
C LEU A 6 -5.51 15.62 -7.37
N MET A 7 -5.01 15.81 -8.60
CA MET A 7 -5.76 15.44 -9.81
C MET A 7 -5.99 13.94 -9.94
N ILE A 8 -5.01 13.10 -9.62
CA ILE A 8 -5.15 11.64 -9.71
C ILE A 8 -6.16 11.13 -8.66
N ASN A 9 -6.07 11.58 -7.42
CA ASN A 9 -7.03 11.21 -6.37
C ASN A 9 -8.45 11.72 -6.67
N VAL A 10 -8.58 12.95 -7.20
CA VAL A 10 -9.86 13.48 -7.68
C VAL A 10 -10.38 12.67 -8.85
N LEU A 11 -9.52 12.24 -9.78
CA LEU A 11 -9.94 11.41 -10.92
C LEU A 11 -10.45 10.04 -10.46
N CYS A 12 -9.75 9.37 -9.55
CA CYS A 12 -10.17 8.08 -8.99
C CYS A 12 -11.48 8.20 -8.19
N PHE A 13 -11.63 9.25 -7.38
CA PHE A 13 -12.86 9.52 -6.64
C PHE A 13 -14.04 9.82 -7.57
N MET A 14 -13.81 10.61 -8.64
CA MET A 14 -14.83 10.93 -9.64
C MET A 14 -15.20 9.70 -10.48
N LEU A 15 -14.26 8.80 -10.77
CA LEU A 15 -14.55 7.53 -11.45
C LEU A 15 -15.40 6.62 -10.55
N GLY A 16 -15.05 6.49 -9.27
CA GLY A 16 -15.82 5.73 -8.29
C GLY A 16 -17.25 6.29 -8.14
N PHE A 17 -17.38 7.62 -8.07
CA PHE A 17 -18.67 8.30 -8.01
C PHE A 17 -19.50 8.13 -9.29
N LEU A 18 -18.87 8.21 -10.47
CA LEU A 18 -19.56 8.04 -11.76
C LEU A 18 -20.08 6.61 -11.92
N VAL A 19 -19.31 5.61 -11.49
CA VAL A 19 -19.71 4.21 -11.50
C VAL A 19 -20.84 3.96 -10.50
N ALA A 20 -20.74 4.50 -9.27
CA ALA A 20 -21.81 4.42 -8.27
C ALA A 20 -23.11 5.11 -8.73
N ALA A 21 -23.01 6.24 -9.42
CA ALA A 21 -24.15 6.94 -10.01
C ALA A 21 -24.77 6.13 -11.17
N ALA A 22 -23.95 5.48 -12.00
CA ALA A 22 -24.41 4.63 -13.10
C ALA A 22 -25.09 3.34 -12.59
N THR A 23 -24.61 2.75 -11.48
CA THR A 23 -25.27 1.59 -10.86
C THR A 23 -26.58 1.97 -10.19
N LEU A 24 -26.65 3.13 -9.50
CA LEU A 24 -27.91 3.67 -8.98
C LEU A 24 -28.92 4.00 -10.09
N HIS A 25 -28.46 4.57 -11.22
CA HIS A 25 -29.36 4.85 -12.35
C HIS A 25 -29.90 3.58 -13.01
N LYS A 26 -29.13 2.47 -12.97
CA LYS A 26 -29.55 1.18 -13.51
C LYS A 26 -30.61 0.50 -12.63
N GLU A 27 -30.58 0.74 -11.32
CA GLU A 27 -31.64 0.33 -10.38
C GLU A 27 -32.90 1.20 -10.50
N VAL A 28 -32.77 2.52 -10.67
CA VAL A 28 -33.92 3.42 -10.85
C VAL A 28 -34.60 3.24 -12.21
N SER A 29 -33.86 2.85 -13.26
CA SER A 29 -34.44 2.65 -14.61
C SER A 29 -35.19 1.32 -14.78
N HIS A 30 -35.15 0.43 -13.78
CA HIS A 30 -35.88 -0.85 -13.79
C HIS A 30 -37.12 -0.88 -12.88
N LEU A 31 -37.37 0.21 -12.15
CA LEU A 31 -38.56 0.39 -11.32
C LEU A 31 -39.28 1.67 -11.76
N ASP A 32 -39.92 1.62 -12.93
CA ASP A 32 -41.16 2.38 -13.18
C ASP A 32 -41.81 1.95 -14.49
N THR A 33 -42.45 0.78 -14.45
CA THR A 33 -43.71 0.59 -15.18
C THR A 33 -44.58 -0.42 -14.45
N SER A 34 -45.35 0.04 -13.46
CA SER A 34 -46.72 -0.44 -13.25
C SER A 34 -47.45 0.47 -12.27
N ALA A 35 -48.52 1.07 -12.75
CA ALA A 35 -49.45 1.87 -11.99
C ALA A 35 -50.24 1.05 -10.95
N GLY A 36 -50.57 1.71 -9.84
CA GLY A 36 -51.81 1.49 -9.09
C GLY A 36 -51.65 0.85 -7.72
N GLY A 37 -52.14 1.53 -6.68
CA GLY A 37 -52.46 0.89 -5.40
C GLY A 37 -52.21 1.76 -4.18
N ILE A 38 -53.26 2.45 -3.78
CA ILE A 38 -53.50 3.22 -2.55
C ILE A 38 -53.26 2.34 -1.29
N GLU A 39 -53.06 3.01 -0.14
CA GLU A 39 -53.12 2.52 1.26
C GLU A 39 -51.75 2.30 1.91
N SER A 40 -51.46 2.69 3.14
CA SER A 40 -52.14 3.49 4.15
C SER A 40 -51.05 3.83 5.17
N LEU A 41 -51.02 5.09 5.60
CA LEU A 41 -50.21 5.55 6.71
C LEU A 41 -50.95 5.16 8.00
N ASP A 42 -50.36 4.32 8.84
CA ASP A 42 -50.73 4.24 10.26
C ASP A 42 -49.45 3.96 11.10
N THR A 43 -48.92 4.92 11.88
CA THR A 43 -49.24 5.24 13.30
C THR A 43 -49.20 3.96 14.19
N ILE A 44 -48.53 3.78 15.35
CA ILE A 44 -47.87 4.54 16.44
C ILE A 44 -46.93 3.50 17.14
N SER A 45 -45.71 3.81 17.61
CA SER A 45 -45.44 4.06 19.05
C SER A 45 -43.96 4.37 19.31
N ALA A 46 -43.72 5.52 19.95
CA ALA A 46 -42.58 5.79 20.83
C ALA A 46 -43.06 5.57 22.30
N PRO A 47 -42.33 5.89 23.39
CA PRO A 47 -40.90 6.22 23.58
C PRO A 47 -40.27 5.52 24.84
N GLN A 48 -39.05 5.95 25.20
CA GLN A 48 -38.37 6.01 26.52
C GLN A 48 -37.01 5.31 26.52
N ALA A 49 -35.88 6.01 26.42
CA ALA A 49 -35.24 6.93 27.37
C ALA A 49 -34.54 6.21 28.52
N GLU A 50 -33.19 6.18 28.49
CA GLU A 50 -32.39 6.42 29.68
C GLU A 50 -30.97 6.88 29.32
N GLU A 51 -30.62 8.08 29.78
CA GLU A 51 -29.30 8.69 29.71
C GLU A 51 -28.46 8.34 30.96
N ARG A 52 -27.15 8.10 30.74
CA ARG A 52 -25.97 8.47 31.56
C ARG A 52 -25.62 7.68 32.86
N PRO A 53 -24.38 7.77 33.39
CA PRO A 53 -23.03 7.52 32.81
C PRO A 53 -22.11 6.77 33.84
N PRO A 54 -20.79 7.07 33.93
CA PRO A 54 -19.65 6.21 33.59
C PRO A 54 -19.05 5.45 34.79
N ARG A 55 -18.14 4.50 34.53
CA ARG A 55 -17.17 4.04 35.55
C ARG A 55 -15.74 4.03 35.03
N LEU A 56 -14.90 4.71 35.79
CA LEU A 56 -13.45 4.76 35.72
C LEU A 56 -12.81 3.56 36.44
N SER A 57 -11.62 3.22 35.93
CA SER A 57 -10.47 2.59 36.57
C SER A 57 -10.47 1.08 36.84
N SER A 58 -9.52 0.41 36.20
CA SER A 58 -8.45 -0.30 36.91
C SER A 58 -7.21 -0.42 36.02
N GLU A 59 -6.13 0.27 36.43
CA GLU A 59 -4.74 0.01 36.04
C GLU A 59 -4.32 -1.41 36.45
N GLN A 60 -3.52 -2.09 35.62
CA GLN A 60 -2.24 -2.72 35.99
C GLN A 60 -1.60 -3.49 34.79
N PRO A 61 -0.28 -3.78 34.82
CA PRO A 61 0.64 -3.54 33.71
C PRO A 61 0.89 -4.77 32.83
N ILE A 62 1.21 -4.53 31.56
CA ILE A 62 1.73 -5.57 30.67
C ILE A 62 3.25 -5.61 30.83
N GLN A 63 3.74 -6.82 31.11
CA GLN A 63 5.10 -7.16 31.43
C GLN A 63 6.06 -6.93 30.25
N GLU A 64 7.26 -6.48 30.62
CA GLU A 64 8.49 -6.60 29.82
C GLU A 64 8.73 -8.07 29.45
N GLU A 65 8.80 -8.38 28.17
CA GLU A 65 9.47 -9.59 27.71
C GLU A 65 10.74 -9.21 26.94
N ARG A 66 11.85 -9.62 27.55
CA ARG A 66 13.21 -9.38 27.11
C ARG A 66 13.50 -10.14 25.82
N LEU A 67 14.17 -9.44 24.91
CA LEU A 67 15.34 -9.89 24.14
C LEU A 67 15.58 -11.41 24.11
N TYR A 68 15.23 -12.03 23.00
CA TYR A 68 16.00 -13.16 22.48
C TYR A 68 16.49 -12.86 21.08
N THR A 69 17.81 -12.69 21.00
CA THR A 69 18.65 -12.87 19.84
C THR A 69 18.28 -14.15 19.08
N SER A 70 17.92 -14.00 17.81
CA SER A 70 18.03 -15.09 16.83
C SER A 70 19.19 -14.79 15.89
N ALA A 71 20.11 -15.74 15.88
CA ALA A 71 21.35 -15.73 15.14
C ALA A 71 21.12 -15.84 13.62
N LEU A 72 21.92 -15.06 12.89
CA LEU A 72 22.69 -15.42 11.69
C LEU A 72 22.29 -16.71 10.94
N SER A 73 21.78 -16.55 9.71
CA SER A 73 21.96 -17.34 8.47
C SER A 73 20.94 -16.80 7.46
N ALA A 74 21.17 -16.56 6.17
CA ALA A 74 22.18 -17.05 5.24
C ALA A 74 22.49 -15.98 4.18
N HIS A 75 23.71 -16.03 3.65
CA HIS A 75 24.17 -15.26 2.50
C HIS A 75 23.31 -15.57 1.26
N SER A 76 22.73 -14.53 0.66
CA SER A 76 22.52 -14.49 -0.78
C SER A 76 23.67 -13.65 -1.36
N GLU A 77 24.70 -14.34 -1.83
CA GLU A 77 25.59 -13.80 -2.85
C GLU A 77 24.76 -13.58 -4.11
N LEU A 78 24.52 -12.32 -4.47
CA LEU A 78 23.90 -11.98 -5.74
C LEU A 78 24.73 -10.88 -6.39
N ASN A 79 25.49 -11.32 -7.39
CA ASN A 79 26.13 -10.58 -8.47
C ASN A 79 27.13 -9.46 -8.10
N ASP A 80 28.42 -9.77 -8.28
CA ASP A 80 29.45 -8.77 -8.52
C ASP A 80 29.15 -7.99 -9.82
N GLU A 81 28.62 -6.78 -9.69
CA GLU A 81 28.86 -5.71 -10.66
C GLU A 81 30.07 -4.87 -10.18
N PRO A 82 31.21 -4.89 -10.90
CA PRO A 82 32.43 -4.24 -10.43
C PRO A 82 32.54 -2.75 -10.79
N GLU A 83 31.60 -2.14 -11.52
CA GLU A 83 31.81 -0.81 -12.13
C GLU A 83 31.18 0.39 -11.38
N ASN A 84 30.36 0.18 -10.34
CA ASN A 84 29.57 1.28 -9.72
C ASN A 84 29.62 1.32 -8.18
N LYS A 85 30.60 0.67 -7.54
CA LYS A 85 30.64 0.60 -6.06
C LYS A 85 30.86 1.98 -5.42
N ASP A 86 31.71 2.82 -6.01
CA ASP A 86 32.06 4.14 -5.47
C ASP A 86 30.95 5.18 -5.68
N GLU A 87 30.26 5.17 -6.82
CA GLU A 87 29.14 6.09 -7.08
C GLU A 87 27.89 5.69 -6.27
N ASN A 88 27.57 4.41 -6.15
CA ASN A 88 26.52 3.95 -5.22
C ASN A 88 26.83 4.34 -3.78
N LYS A 89 28.09 4.22 -3.34
CA LYS A 89 28.51 4.64 -2.01
C LYS A 89 28.32 6.14 -1.79
N ALA A 90 28.72 6.97 -2.76
CA ALA A 90 28.53 8.41 -2.69
C ALA A 90 27.04 8.80 -2.61
N ARG A 91 26.17 8.15 -3.40
CA ARG A 91 24.72 8.38 -3.37
C ARG A 91 24.10 7.98 -2.02
N LEU A 92 24.46 6.81 -1.50
CA LEU A 92 23.99 6.34 -0.18
C LEU A 92 24.43 7.31 0.93
N LEU A 93 25.67 7.80 0.89
CA LEU A 93 26.15 8.79 1.86
C LEU A 93 25.42 10.13 1.74
N SER A 94 25.07 10.56 0.52
CA SER A 94 24.25 11.77 0.30
C SER A 94 22.86 11.61 0.92
N ILE A 95 22.17 10.51 0.61
CA ILE A 95 20.83 10.23 1.17
C ILE A 95 20.91 10.16 2.70
N ALA A 96 21.90 9.45 3.24
CA ALA A 96 22.11 9.35 4.68
C ALA A 96 22.29 10.75 5.31
N GLN A 97 23.07 11.63 4.69
CA GLN A 97 23.23 13.00 5.16
C GLN A 97 21.92 13.80 5.13
N ASP A 98 21.13 13.67 4.06
CA ASP A 98 19.86 14.39 3.87
C ASP A 98 18.81 14.01 4.91
N ILE A 99 18.79 12.72 5.32
CA ILE A 99 17.89 12.23 6.39
C ILE A 99 18.51 12.32 7.79
N GLY A 100 19.65 12.99 7.95
CA GLY A 100 20.26 13.24 9.25
C GLY A 100 21.14 12.11 9.82
N LEU A 101 21.40 11.06 9.06
CA LEU A 101 22.42 10.05 9.33
C LEU A 101 23.81 10.56 8.87
N ASN A 102 24.29 11.62 9.51
CA ASN A 102 25.59 12.22 9.16
C ASN A 102 26.71 11.79 10.14
N SER A 103 27.93 12.29 9.89
CA SER A 103 29.12 11.95 10.69
C SER A 103 29.06 12.39 12.16
N SER A 104 28.10 13.22 12.57
CA SER A 104 27.88 13.52 13.98
C SER A 104 27.15 12.40 14.72
N VAL A 105 26.35 11.59 14.00
CA VAL A 105 25.61 10.45 14.53
C VAL A 105 26.37 9.14 14.29
N TYR A 106 26.96 9.01 13.09
CA TYR A 106 27.78 7.86 12.67
C TYR A 106 29.14 8.33 12.14
N PRO A 107 30.14 8.57 13.01
CA PRO A 107 31.44 9.14 12.63
C PRO A 107 32.19 8.35 11.55
N ASP A 108 32.02 7.02 11.55
CA ASP A 108 32.70 6.12 10.64
C ASP A 108 31.81 5.67 9.46
N LEU A 109 30.68 6.33 9.19
CA LEU A 109 29.72 5.91 8.15
C LEU A 109 30.36 5.76 6.76
N ALA A 110 31.33 6.62 6.43
CA ALA A 110 32.06 6.53 5.17
C ALA A 110 32.90 5.24 5.03
N ASN A 111 33.21 4.57 6.13
CA ASN A 111 33.96 3.31 6.14
C ASN A 111 33.03 2.08 6.04
N TYR A 112 31.71 2.26 6.13
CA TYR A 112 30.77 1.15 6.11
C TYR A 112 30.63 0.61 4.68
N GLU A 113 30.25 -0.66 4.58
CA GLU A 113 29.88 -1.28 3.30
C GLU A 113 28.54 -0.72 2.81
N ASN A 114 28.31 -0.74 1.49
CA ASN A 114 27.09 -0.19 0.89
C ASN A 114 25.82 -0.83 1.48
N GLN A 115 25.86 -2.14 1.77
CA GLN A 115 24.75 -2.87 2.37
C GLN A 115 24.45 -2.40 3.80
N ASP A 116 25.48 -2.08 4.59
CA ASP A 116 25.30 -1.59 5.96
C ASP A 116 24.71 -0.18 5.96
N ILE A 117 25.19 0.69 5.06
CA ILE A 117 24.64 2.05 4.88
C ILE A 117 23.17 1.97 4.45
N THR A 118 22.86 1.09 3.48
CA THR A 118 21.48 0.83 3.03
C THR A 118 20.58 0.41 4.19
N ARG A 119 21.01 -0.57 4.98
CA ARG A 119 20.25 -1.05 6.13
C ARG A 119 20.01 0.03 7.17
N LEU A 120 21.00 0.90 7.40
CA LEU A 120 20.86 2.05 8.31
C LEU A 120 19.84 3.07 7.79
N ILE A 121 19.87 3.38 6.49
CA ILE A 121 18.89 4.27 5.86
C ILE A 121 17.49 3.69 5.99
N GLU A 122 17.28 2.43 5.57
CA GLU A 122 15.99 1.74 5.66
C GLU A 122 15.47 1.71 7.11
N GLN A 123 16.32 1.36 8.07
CA GLN A 123 15.95 1.34 9.48
C GLN A 123 15.60 2.73 10.00
N HIS A 124 16.31 3.78 9.59
CA HIS A 124 16.02 5.15 9.98
C HIS A 124 14.66 5.59 9.45
N LEU A 125 14.40 5.38 8.16
CA LEU A 125 13.12 5.72 7.52
C LEU A 125 11.94 5.02 8.21
N LEU A 126 12.06 3.72 8.46
CA LEU A 126 11.03 2.93 9.17
C LEU A 126 10.85 3.39 10.62
N THR A 127 11.95 3.75 11.30
CA THR A 127 11.89 4.24 12.68
C THR A 127 11.24 5.63 12.74
N ASN A 128 11.56 6.51 11.80
CA ASN A 128 10.95 7.84 11.67
C ASN A 128 9.44 7.69 11.46
N LEU A 129 9.03 6.87 10.49
CA LEU A 129 7.62 6.58 10.22
C LEU A 129 6.92 5.99 11.45
N ARG A 130 7.56 5.09 12.20
CA ARG A 130 6.96 4.47 13.40
C ARG A 130 6.80 5.45 14.57
N THR A 131 7.86 6.17 14.91
CA THR A 131 8.01 6.81 16.23
C THR A 131 7.78 8.31 16.20
N SER A 132 8.00 8.95 15.05
CA SER A 132 7.86 10.39 14.93
C SER A 132 6.40 10.80 14.83
N GLN A 133 6.00 11.77 15.66
CA GLN A 133 4.74 12.50 15.54
C GLN A 133 4.80 13.62 14.48
N GLY A 134 5.88 13.65 13.69
CA GLY A 134 6.06 14.60 12.60
C GLY A 134 5.05 14.43 11.46
N ASP A 135 5.19 15.28 10.45
CA ASP A 135 4.37 15.25 9.25
C ASP A 135 4.58 13.93 8.50
N VAL A 136 3.51 13.13 8.41
CA VAL A 136 3.52 11.83 7.74
C VAL A 136 3.85 11.99 6.26
N TYR A 137 3.47 13.10 5.62
CA TYR A 137 3.82 13.33 4.22
C TYR A 137 5.31 13.57 4.05
N ALA A 138 5.94 14.36 4.93
CA ALA A 138 7.39 14.56 4.89
C ALA A 138 8.16 13.23 5.12
N GLN A 139 7.66 12.38 6.01
CA GLN A 139 8.24 11.03 6.24
C GLN A 139 8.16 10.16 4.98
N PHE A 140 7.06 10.25 4.25
CA PHE A 140 6.89 9.52 3.00
C PHE A 140 7.65 10.13 1.83
N ASP A 141 7.85 11.45 1.79
CA ASP A 141 8.73 12.12 0.82
C ASP A 141 10.18 11.62 0.97
N GLU A 142 10.66 11.40 2.21
CA GLU A 142 11.98 10.80 2.46
C GLU A 142 12.07 9.36 1.93
N VAL A 143 11.01 8.57 2.09
CA VAL A 143 10.93 7.19 1.56
C VAL A 143 10.89 7.20 0.03
N GLU A 144 10.05 8.03 -0.58
CA GLU A 144 9.96 8.18 -2.04
C GLU A 144 11.32 8.59 -2.61
N HIS A 145 11.97 9.60 -2.01
CA HIS A 145 13.30 10.04 -2.43
C HIS A 145 14.35 8.92 -2.38
N TYR A 146 14.36 8.14 -1.31
CA TYR A 146 15.26 6.98 -1.20
C TYR A 146 15.01 5.96 -2.32
N LEU A 147 13.74 5.62 -2.59
CA LEU A 147 13.35 4.67 -3.62
C LEU A 147 13.62 5.18 -5.05
N GLU A 148 13.49 6.49 -5.30
CA GLU A 148 13.84 7.11 -6.58
C GLU A 148 15.35 7.15 -6.80
N ALA A 149 16.13 7.41 -5.75
CA ALA A 149 17.57 7.57 -5.85
C ALA A 149 18.32 6.24 -5.94
N MET A 150 17.86 5.22 -5.20
CA MET A 150 18.49 3.90 -5.09
C MET A 150 17.50 2.73 -5.27
N PRO A 151 16.73 2.69 -6.37
CA PRO A 151 15.66 1.69 -6.55
C PRO A 151 16.19 0.26 -6.41
N GLN A 152 17.26 -0.08 -7.12
CA GLN A 152 17.81 -1.43 -7.20
C GLN A 152 18.41 -2.01 -5.90
N ILE A 153 18.56 -1.21 -4.85
CA ILE A 153 19.21 -1.63 -3.59
C ILE A 153 18.20 -1.78 -2.44
N ALA A 154 16.96 -1.31 -2.61
CA ALA A 154 15.91 -1.44 -1.60
C ALA A 154 15.54 -2.91 -1.36
N SER A 155 15.53 -3.33 -0.10
CA SER A 155 15.28 -4.71 0.29
C SER A 155 13.79 -5.05 0.27
N VAL A 156 13.44 -6.30 -0.07
CA VAL A 156 12.04 -6.78 0.03
C VAL A 156 11.50 -6.64 1.47
N GLN A 157 12.37 -6.85 2.46
CA GLN A 157 12.03 -6.70 3.86
C GLN A 157 11.61 -5.26 4.21
N PHE A 158 12.29 -4.25 3.65
CA PHE A 158 11.93 -2.85 3.82
C PHE A 158 10.49 -2.57 3.43
N PHE A 159 10.01 -3.09 2.31
CA PHE A 159 8.61 -2.88 1.88
C PHE A 159 7.59 -3.58 2.77
N SER A 160 7.90 -4.79 3.25
CA SER A 160 7.04 -5.49 4.22
C SER A 160 6.91 -4.69 5.52
N ASP A 161 8.03 -4.14 6.01
CA ASP A 161 8.05 -3.33 7.22
C ASP A 161 7.41 -1.96 7.01
N LEU A 162 7.59 -1.35 5.83
CA LEU A 162 6.97 -0.08 5.44
C LEU A 162 5.45 -0.18 5.51
N LEU A 163 4.85 -1.23 4.93
CA LEU A 163 3.41 -1.47 5.03
C LEU A 163 2.93 -1.67 6.47
N THR A 164 3.74 -2.37 7.27
CA THR A 164 3.44 -2.59 8.69
C THR A 164 3.43 -1.27 9.46
N GLN A 165 4.44 -0.41 9.26
CA GLN A 165 4.50 0.90 9.91
C GLN A 165 3.41 1.84 9.38
N ALA A 166 3.16 1.85 8.08
CA ALA A 166 2.14 2.67 7.45
C ALA A 166 0.73 2.34 7.96
N ARG A 167 0.44 1.07 8.26
CA ARG A 167 -0.83 0.64 8.89
C ARG A 167 -1.09 1.38 10.20
N HIS A 168 -0.06 1.67 11.00
CA HIS A 168 -0.21 2.40 12.26
C HIS A 168 -0.52 3.89 12.07
N LYS A 169 -0.32 4.44 10.87
CA LYS A 169 -0.63 5.83 10.51
C LYS A 169 -2.00 5.99 9.84
N GLY A 170 -2.62 4.89 9.44
CA GLY A 170 -3.98 4.86 8.88
C GLY A 170 -4.01 4.41 7.42
N GLU A 171 -5.23 4.31 6.90
CA GLU A 171 -5.50 3.74 5.58
C GLU A 171 -4.85 4.51 4.42
N LEU A 172 -4.77 5.84 4.49
CA LEU A 172 -4.13 6.67 3.46
C LEU A 172 -2.63 6.39 3.38
N SER A 173 -1.96 6.29 4.54
CA SER A 173 -0.54 5.96 4.61
C SER A 173 -0.28 4.55 4.10
N GLN A 174 -1.13 3.59 4.46
CA GLN A 174 -1.01 2.22 3.98
C GLN A 174 -1.23 2.13 2.46
N SER A 175 -2.21 2.86 1.92
CA SER A 175 -2.45 2.99 0.48
C SER A 175 -1.23 3.59 -0.24
N PHE A 176 -0.62 4.64 0.31
CA PHE A 176 0.58 5.25 -0.26
C PHE A 176 1.80 4.31 -0.23
N ALA A 177 2.01 3.59 0.86
CA ALA A 177 3.07 2.59 0.94
C ALA A 177 2.90 1.45 -0.08
N ILE A 178 1.65 1.02 -0.34
CA ILE A 178 1.34 0.07 -1.41
C ILE A 178 1.70 0.67 -2.79
N HIS A 179 1.40 1.94 -3.01
CA HIS A 179 1.74 2.63 -4.26
C HIS A 179 3.24 2.71 -4.49
N LEU A 180 4.02 3.10 -3.48
CA LEU A 180 5.47 3.14 -3.56
C LEU A 180 6.06 1.77 -3.90
N LEU A 181 5.57 0.71 -3.25
CA LEU A 181 5.96 -0.67 -3.58
C LEU A 181 5.68 -0.98 -5.05
N ALA A 182 4.49 -0.62 -5.55
CA ALA A 182 4.11 -0.86 -6.94
C ALA A 182 4.96 -0.08 -7.96
N GLN A 183 5.48 1.09 -7.60
CA GLN A 183 6.42 1.82 -8.45
C GLN A 183 7.81 1.19 -8.42
N SER A 184 8.26 0.75 -7.24
CA SER A 184 9.57 0.13 -7.10
C SER A 184 9.69 -1.22 -7.81
N VAL A 185 8.60 -1.92 -8.12
CA VAL A 185 8.74 -3.21 -8.81
C VAL A 185 9.24 -3.12 -10.26
N GLU A 186 9.21 -1.94 -10.88
CA GLU A 186 9.72 -1.75 -12.25
C GLU A 186 11.21 -2.12 -12.36
N GLN A 187 11.92 -2.17 -11.23
CA GLN A 187 13.32 -2.59 -11.15
C GLN A 187 13.54 -4.11 -11.16
N PHE A 188 12.51 -4.92 -10.88
CA PHE A 188 12.65 -6.37 -10.83
C PHE A 188 12.32 -6.98 -12.18
N GLU A 189 13.15 -7.93 -12.62
CA GLU A 189 12.86 -8.68 -13.83
C GLU A 189 11.57 -9.51 -13.64
N PRO A 190 10.70 -9.58 -14.68
CA PRO A 190 9.50 -10.41 -14.64
C PRO A 190 9.82 -11.88 -14.33
N GLY A 191 9.05 -12.50 -13.44
CA GLY A 191 9.20 -13.91 -13.08
C GLY A 191 10.32 -14.21 -12.08
N THR A 192 10.95 -13.19 -11.50
CA THR A 192 11.93 -13.37 -10.44
C THR A 192 11.28 -13.54 -9.06
N GLU A 193 12.01 -14.20 -8.16
CA GLU A 193 11.56 -14.39 -6.77
C GLU A 193 11.26 -13.06 -6.04
N PRO A 194 12.08 -12.00 -6.13
CA PRO A 194 11.78 -10.72 -5.48
C PRO A 194 10.45 -10.11 -5.94
N LEU A 195 10.14 -10.16 -7.24
CA LEU A 195 8.86 -9.66 -7.75
C LEU A 195 7.68 -10.45 -7.17
N SER A 196 7.79 -11.79 -7.11
CA SER A 196 6.75 -12.62 -6.50
C SER A 196 6.56 -12.30 -5.02
N GLN A 197 7.65 -12.07 -4.28
CA GLN A 197 7.58 -11.69 -2.87
C GLN A 197 6.89 -10.33 -2.69
N MET A 198 7.19 -9.34 -3.54
CA MET A 198 6.51 -8.03 -3.53
C MET A 198 5.01 -8.16 -3.80
N GLN A 199 4.64 -8.98 -4.79
CA GLN A 199 3.23 -9.25 -5.10
C GLN A 199 2.51 -9.90 -3.92
N ASP A 200 3.14 -10.88 -3.26
CA ASP A 200 2.58 -11.52 -2.06
C ASP A 200 2.42 -10.54 -0.89
N ILE A 201 3.36 -9.59 -0.73
CA ILE A 201 3.28 -8.53 0.26
C ILE A 201 2.05 -7.64 -0.01
N VAL A 202 1.84 -7.19 -1.26
CA VAL A 202 0.66 -6.39 -1.63
C VAL A 202 -0.63 -7.19 -1.49
N ALA A 203 -0.64 -8.47 -1.89
CA ALA A 203 -1.82 -9.32 -1.83
C ALA A 203 -2.34 -9.54 -0.41
N LYS A 204 -1.50 -9.46 0.63
CA LYS A 204 -1.95 -9.50 2.03
C LYS A 204 -2.90 -8.36 2.39
N ALA A 205 -2.79 -7.20 1.73
CA ALA A 205 -3.65 -6.05 1.97
C ALA A 205 -5.11 -6.27 1.54
N ARG A 206 -5.41 -7.34 0.78
CA ARG A 206 -6.79 -7.77 0.48
C ARG A 206 -7.63 -8.07 1.72
N HIS A 207 -6.98 -8.42 2.83
CA HIS A 207 -7.65 -8.71 4.10
C HIS A 207 -7.79 -7.47 5.00
N SER A 208 -7.45 -6.29 4.49
CA SER A 208 -7.64 -5.04 5.24
C SER A 208 -9.12 -4.74 5.42
N GLU A 209 -9.49 -4.19 6.58
CA GLU A 209 -10.86 -3.70 6.83
C GLU A 209 -11.16 -2.44 5.99
N SER A 210 -10.13 -1.69 5.61
CA SER A 210 -10.26 -0.48 4.78
C SER A 210 -10.47 -0.83 3.31
N GLU A 211 -11.60 -0.40 2.75
CA GLU A 211 -11.91 -0.50 1.32
C GLU A 211 -10.85 0.20 0.47
N LEU A 212 -10.35 1.37 0.91
CA LEU A 212 -9.29 2.10 0.22
C LEU A 212 -8.02 1.25 0.09
N VAL A 213 -7.60 0.61 1.17
CA VAL A 213 -6.39 -0.23 1.18
C VAL A 213 -6.56 -1.44 0.27
N ARG A 214 -7.73 -2.10 0.32
CA ARG A 214 -8.03 -3.23 -0.58
C ARG A 214 -8.05 -2.79 -2.05
N LEU A 215 -8.59 -1.60 -2.34
CA LEU A 215 -8.61 -1.04 -3.68
C LEU A 215 -7.20 -0.72 -4.17
N SER A 216 -6.37 -0.07 -3.35
CA SER A 216 -4.98 0.23 -3.70
C SER A 216 -4.16 -1.03 -3.94
N ALA A 217 -4.41 -2.09 -3.17
CA ALA A 217 -3.79 -3.39 -3.38
C ALA A 217 -4.19 -3.99 -4.73
N LEU A 218 -5.49 -3.98 -5.05
CA LEU A 218 -6.01 -4.47 -6.33
C LEU A 218 -5.42 -3.69 -7.52
N GLU A 219 -5.37 -2.36 -7.43
CA GLU A 219 -4.79 -1.51 -8.47
C GLU A 219 -3.31 -1.77 -8.67
N SER A 220 -2.56 -1.88 -7.58
CA SER A 220 -1.13 -2.15 -7.62
C SER A 220 -0.85 -3.53 -8.20
N LEU A 221 -1.57 -4.57 -7.75
CA LEU A 221 -1.46 -5.92 -8.30
C LEU A 221 -1.75 -5.96 -9.81
N ALA A 222 -2.70 -5.16 -10.29
CA ALA A 222 -2.98 -5.05 -11.72
C ALA A 222 -1.81 -4.43 -12.51
N THR A 223 -1.12 -3.46 -11.93
CA THR A 223 0.06 -2.83 -12.56
C THR A 223 1.27 -3.76 -12.56
N ILE A 224 1.51 -4.47 -11.46
CA ILE A 224 2.75 -5.24 -11.27
C ILE A 224 2.67 -6.70 -11.76
N SER A 225 1.51 -7.14 -12.25
CA SER A 225 1.34 -8.48 -12.80
C SER A 225 2.06 -8.62 -14.14
N ALA A 226 2.90 -9.64 -14.28
CA ALA A 226 3.69 -9.86 -15.48
C ALA A 226 2.86 -10.35 -16.68
N ASP A 227 1.78 -11.07 -16.40
CA ASP A 227 0.90 -11.61 -17.43
C ASP A 227 -0.58 -11.68 -17.00
N GLN A 228 -1.44 -11.91 -17.99
CA GLN A 228 -2.89 -11.97 -17.81
C GLN A 228 -3.35 -13.16 -16.95
N ALA A 229 -2.64 -14.29 -16.98
CA ALA A 229 -3.01 -15.47 -16.19
C ALA A 229 -2.68 -15.26 -14.70
N GLN A 230 -1.61 -14.54 -14.40
CA GLN A 230 -1.26 -14.10 -13.06
C GLN A 230 -2.27 -13.07 -12.54
N LEU A 231 -2.58 -12.06 -13.34
CA LEU A 231 -3.60 -11.07 -12.98
C LEU A 231 -4.93 -11.75 -12.67
N LYS A 232 -5.38 -12.70 -13.51
CA LYS A 232 -6.63 -13.43 -13.28
C LYS A 232 -6.63 -14.18 -11.94
N ARG A 233 -5.54 -14.89 -11.61
CA ARG A 233 -5.39 -15.58 -10.31
C ARG A 233 -5.43 -14.60 -9.14
N LEU A 234 -4.92 -13.38 -9.30
CA LEU A 234 -4.98 -12.34 -8.28
C LEU A 234 -6.40 -11.78 -8.14
N LEU A 235 -7.10 -11.52 -9.24
CA LEU A 235 -8.50 -11.06 -9.23
C LEU A 235 -9.42 -12.06 -8.51
N GLU A 236 -9.19 -13.36 -8.68
CA GLU A 236 -9.91 -14.42 -7.97
C GLU A 236 -9.80 -14.28 -6.45
N GLN A 237 -8.70 -13.72 -5.93
CA GLN A 237 -8.50 -13.50 -4.50
C GLN A 237 -9.38 -12.38 -3.93
N PHE A 238 -9.91 -11.49 -4.77
CA PHE A 238 -10.78 -10.38 -4.39
C PHE A 238 -12.26 -10.65 -4.73
N GLN A 239 -12.61 -11.78 -5.36
CA GLN A 239 -13.99 -12.05 -5.79
C GLN A 239 -15.00 -12.13 -4.65
N ALA A 240 -14.55 -12.54 -3.45
CA ALA A 240 -15.39 -12.61 -2.26
C ALA A 240 -15.57 -11.24 -1.55
N ASP A 241 -14.97 -10.16 -2.05
CA ASP A 241 -15.11 -8.83 -1.45
C ASP A 241 -16.53 -8.28 -1.67
N GLU A 242 -17.21 -7.88 -0.61
CA GLU A 242 -18.58 -7.36 -0.69
C GLU A 242 -18.65 -5.89 -1.15
N SER A 243 -17.51 -5.22 -1.27
CA SER A 243 -17.46 -3.83 -1.73
C SER A 243 -17.87 -3.67 -3.20
N ALA A 244 -18.87 -2.82 -3.44
CA ALA A 244 -19.28 -2.45 -4.78
C ALA A 244 -18.15 -1.79 -5.59
N VAL A 245 -17.26 -1.04 -4.94
CA VAL A 245 -16.13 -0.36 -5.59
C VAL A 245 -15.09 -1.37 -6.05
N ILE A 246 -14.75 -2.33 -5.18
CA ILE A 246 -13.82 -3.41 -5.51
C ILE A 246 -14.39 -4.27 -6.64
N GLN A 247 -15.66 -4.66 -6.56
CA GLN A 247 -16.32 -5.46 -7.60
C GLN A 247 -16.40 -4.72 -8.95
N ALA A 248 -16.64 -3.41 -8.93
CA ALA A 248 -16.59 -2.58 -10.13
C ALA A 248 -15.18 -2.56 -10.75
N LYS A 249 -14.13 -2.43 -9.92
CA LYS A 249 -12.74 -2.44 -10.39
C LYS A 249 -12.36 -3.80 -11.00
N ILE A 250 -12.73 -4.91 -10.35
CA ILE A 250 -12.53 -6.27 -10.89
C ILE A 250 -13.22 -6.42 -12.25
N THR A 251 -14.46 -5.94 -12.36
CA THR A 251 -15.23 -5.97 -13.62
C THR A 251 -14.51 -5.22 -14.74
N LEU A 252 -14.01 -4.02 -14.44
CA LEU A 252 -13.27 -3.20 -15.41
C LEU A 252 -11.96 -3.88 -15.85
N LEU A 253 -11.19 -4.45 -14.92
CA LEU A 253 -9.95 -5.16 -15.23
C LEU A 253 -10.21 -6.39 -16.11
N ASN A 254 -11.23 -7.19 -15.78
CA ASN A 254 -11.65 -8.32 -16.61
C ASN A 254 -12.07 -7.90 -18.03
N TYR A 255 -12.76 -6.76 -18.15
CA TYR A 255 -13.14 -6.20 -19.45
C TYR A 255 -11.91 -5.82 -20.29
N HIS A 256 -10.93 -5.14 -19.69
CA HIS A 256 -9.69 -4.78 -20.38
C HIS A 256 -8.89 -6.00 -20.83
N MET A 257 -8.79 -7.03 -19.98
CA MET A 257 -8.15 -8.30 -20.33
C MET A 257 -8.83 -8.96 -21.54
N ALA A 258 -10.17 -9.05 -21.54
CA ALA A 258 -10.92 -9.61 -22.65
C ALA A 258 -10.81 -8.81 -23.95
N GLN A 259 -10.60 -7.48 -23.87
CA GLN A 259 -10.29 -6.67 -25.04
C GLN A 259 -8.89 -6.94 -25.59
N ALA A 260 -7.89 -7.05 -24.70
CA ALA A 260 -6.51 -7.35 -25.09
C ALA A 260 -6.40 -8.71 -25.80
N ASP A 261 -7.11 -9.73 -25.30
CA ASP A 261 -7.19 -11.05 -25.95
C ASP A 261 -7.74 -10.97 -27.37
N LYS A 262 -8.77 -10.14 -27.60
CA LYS A 262 -9.35 -9.98 -28.94
C LYS A 262 -8.38 -9.30 -29.91
N LEU A 263 -7.58 -8.36 -29.43
CA LEU A 263 -6.60 -7.65 -30.25
C LEU A 263 -5.38 -8.52 -30.59
N ASN A 264 -4.95 -9.39 -29.67
CA ASN A 264 -3.78 -10.26 -29.86
C ASN A 264 -4.05 -11.53 -30.69
N ASN A 265 -5.32 -11.89 -30.91
CA ASN A 265 -5.74 -13.04 -31.70
C ASN A 265 -6.16 -12.67 -33.14
N HIS A 266 -5.78 -11.48 -33.62
CA HIS A 266 -5.95 -10.99 -34.99
C HIS A 266 -4.60 -10.71 -35.64
#